data_AF-A0A920RZG8-F1
#
_entry.id   AF-A0A920RZG8-F1
#
_cell.length_a   1.000
_cell.length_b   1.000
_cell.length_c   1.000
_cell.angle_alpha   90.00
_cell.angle_beta   90.00
_cell.angle_gamma   90.00
#
_symmetry.space_group_name_H-M   'P 1'
#
loop_
_entity.id
_entity.type
_entity.pdbx_description
1 polymer ?
#
loop_
_entity_poly.entity_id
_entity_poly.type
_entity_poly.pdbx_seq_one_letter_code
_entity_poly.pdbx_strand_id
1 'polypeptide(L)'
;MKNRLVLKKIFTYFFAFIVFLIMFFPLYGLILTSIQPENIIRSRNLSFFPTEIIFTHFVEVLKPNHISNIYEGIKNSLIVSSLTAFFLFNIGFSPLLIPFSRLKMPAKNLILGAFKF
;
A
#
# COMPACT_ATOMS: atom_id res chain seq x y z
N MET A 1 -17.26 -9.32 35.67
CA MET A 1 -16.86 -8.29 34.69
C MET A 1 -15.74 -8.72 33.73
N LYS A 2 -14.66 -9.34 34.23
CA LYS A 2 -13.48 -9.77 33.44
C LYS A 2 -13.82 -10.70 32.26
N ASN A 3 -14.71 -11.68 32.43
CA ASN A 3 -15.09 -12.63 31.37
C ASN A 3 -15.83 -11.97 30.19
N ARG A 4 -16.63 -10.92 30.43
CA ARG A 4 -17.30 -10.17 29.36
C ARG A 4 -16.30 -9.36 28.52
N LEU A 5 -15.20 -8.90 29.12
CA LEU A 5 -14.12 -8.21 28.42
C LEU A 5 -13.27 -9.18 27.58
N VAL A 6 -12.98 -10.38 28.10
CA VAL A 6 -12.27 -11.43 27.35
C VAL A 6 -13.10 -11.88 26.14
N LEU A 7 -14.39 -12.14 26.33
CA LEU A 7 -15.29 -12.55 25.25
C LEU A 7 -15.37 -11.48 24.14
N LYS A 8 -15.48 -10.19 24.52
CA LYS A 8 -15.44 -9.09 23.56
C LYS A 8 -14.13 -9.05 22.78
N LYS A 9 -12.97 -9.22 23.45
CA LYS A 9 -11.67 -9.25 22.76
C LYS A 9 -11.57 -10.40 21.77
N ILE A 10 -11.98 -11.61 22.16
CA ILE A 10 -11.99 -12.78 21.27
C ILE A 10 -12.84 -12.50 20.05
N PHE A 11 -14.04 -11.96 20.24
CA PHE A 11 -14.93 -11.58 19.15
C PHE A 11 -14.27 -10.54 18.24
N THR A 12 -13.72 -9.47 18.79
CA THR A 12 -13.00 -8.45 18.01
C THR A 12 -11.85 -9.03 17.21
N TYR A 13 -11.02 -9.90 17.79
CA TYR A 13 -9.93 -10.55 17.06
C TYR A 13 -10.42 -11.50 15.98
N PHE A 14 -11.52 -12.23 16.23
CA PHE A 14 -12.13 -13.11 15.25
C PHE A 14 -12.61 -12.32 14.02
N PHE A 15 -13.34 -11.22 14.21
CA PHE A 15 -13.75 -10.37 13.09
C PHE A 15 -12.57 -9.69 12.41
N ALA A 16 -11.57 -9.21 13.16
CA ALA A 16 -10.36 -8.65 12.59
C ALA A 16 -9.62 -9.68 11.71
N PHE A 17 -9.58 -10.93 12.14
CA PHE A 17 -8.98 -12.02 11.37
C PHE A 17 -9.77 -12.33 10.09
N ILE A 18 -11.11 -12.34 10.15
CA ILE A 18 -11.94 -12.50 8.96
C ILE A 18 -11.71 -11.36 7.96
N VAL A 19 -11.71 -10.11 8.43
CA VAL A 19 -11.42 -8.94 7.59
C VAL A 19 -10.03 -9.05 6.97
N PHE A 20 -9.04 -9.46 7.76
CA PHE A 20 -7.69 -9.71 7.26
C PHE A 20 -7.69 -10.75 6.14
N LEU A 21 -8.35 -11.90 6.32
CA LEU A 21 -8.43 -12.94 5.30
C LEU A 21 -9.10 -12.43 4.01
N ILE A 22 -10.19 -11.67 4.12
CA ILE A 22 -10.90 -11.08 2.97
C ILE A 22 -9.98 -10.11 2.22
N MET A 23 -9.24 -9.26 2.93
CA MET A 23 -8.31 -8.31 2.33
C MET A 23 -7.05 -8.98 1.76
N PHE A 24 -6.59 -10.06 2.38
CA PHE A 24 -5.40 -10.79 1.98
C PHE A 24 -5.66 -11.68 0.77
N PHE A 25 -6.88 -12.22 0.62
CA PHE A 25 -7.26 -13.08 -0.50
C PHE A 25 -6.93 -12.52 -1.89
N PRO A 26 -7.28 -11.26 -2.26
CA PRO A 26 -6.90 -10.71 -3.56
C PRO A 26 -5.38 -10.54 -3.72
N LEU A 27 -4.66 -10.21 -2.65
CA LEU A 27 -3.20 -10.11 -2.67
C LEU A 27 -2.55 -11.48 -2.91
N TYR A 28 -3.08 -12.52 -2.26
CA TYR A 28 -2.66 -13.89 -2.48
C TYR A 28 -2.89 -14.33 -3.93
N GLY A 29 -4.06 -14.02 -4.51
CA GLY A 29 -4.35 -14.29 -5.91
C GLY A 29 -3.34 -13.62 -6.85
N LEU A 30 -3.00 -12.35 -6.61
CA LEU A 30 -1.99 -11.63 -7.39
C LEU A 30 -0.63 -12.34 -7.32
N ILE A 31 -0.17 -12.67 -6.11
CA ILE A 31 1.10 -13.39 -5.91
C ILE A 31 1.07 -14.72 -6.68
N LEU A 32 0.01 -15.50 -6.55
CA LEU A 32 -0.13 -16.80 -7.20
C LEU A 32 -0.04 -16.67 -8.74
N THR A 33 -0.74 -15.70 -9.32
CA THR A 33 -0.67 -15.44 -10.77
C THR A 33 0.68 -14.89 -11.23
N SER A 34 1.48 -14.28 -10.35
CA SER A 34 2.80 -13.78 -10.71
C SER A 34 3.86 -14.88 -10.82
N ILE A 35 3.65 -16.00 -10.10
CA ILE A 35 4.60 -17.12 -10.00
C ILE A 35 4.16 -18.35 -10.80
N GLN A 36 2.97 -18.34 -11.40
CA GLN A 36 2.45 -19.45 -12.18
C GLN A 36 2.56 -19.16 -13.69
N PRO A 37 2.71 -20.20 -14.54
CA PRO A 37 2.70 -20.03 -15.98
C PRO A 37 1.29 -19.75 -16.53
N GLU A 38 1.21 -19.00 -17.63
CA GLU A 38 -0.06 -18.54 -18.23
C GLU A 38 -1.01 -19.68 -18.60
N ASN A 39 -0.48 -20.83 -19.00
CA ASN A 39 -1.26 -22.02 -19.33
C ASN A 39 -2.06 -22.55 -18.14
N ILE A 40 -1.54 -22.39 -16.91
CA ILE A 40 -2.19 -22.81 -15.67
C ILE A 40 -3.17 -21.75 -15.19
N ILE A 41 -2.78 -20.46 -15.27
CA ILE A 41 -3.63 -19.32 -14.88
C ILE A 41 -4.90 -19.25 -15.75
N ARG A 42 -4.79 -19.52 -17.05
CA ARG A 42 -5.93 -19.52 -18.00
C ARG A 42 -6.65 -20.86 -18.07
N SER A 43 -6.24 -21.86 -17.29
CA SER A 43 -6.90 -23.15 -17.26
C SER A 43 -8.24 -23.07 -16.50
N ARG A 44 -9.17 -23.96 -16.83
CA ARG A 44 -10.48 -24.03 -16.15
C ARG A 44 -10.37 -24.53 -14.70
N ASN A 45 -9.26 -25.17 -14.36
CA ASN A 45 -9.00 -25.73 -13.03
C ASN A 45 -8.06 -24.80 -12.26
N LEU A 46 -8.64 -23.83 -11.56
CA LEU A 46 -7.91 -22.95 -10.66
C LEU A 46 -7.39 -23.75 -9.46
N SER A 47 -6.08 -23.92 -9.38
CA SER A 47 -5.42 -24.49 -8.19
C SER A 47 -5.00 -23.36 -7.27
N PHE A 48 -5.45 -23.41 -6.01
CA PHE A 48 -4.99 -22.46 -4.98
C PHE A 48 -3.53 -22.68 -4.62
N PHE A 49 -3.01 -23.90 -4.77
CA PHE A 49 -1.60 -24.19 -4.54
C PHE A 49 -0.84 -24.25 -5.87
N PRO A 50 0.32 -23.60 -6.00
CA PRO A 50 1.07 -23.64 -7.25
C PRO A 50 1.57 -25.06 -7.51
N THR A 51 1.20 -25.61 -8.67
CA THR A 51 1.74 -26.89 -9.16
C THR A 51 3.16 -26.72 -9.68
N GLU A 52 3.44 -25.55 -10.28
CA GLU A 52 4.74 -25.16 -10.81
C GLU A 52 4.99 -23.69 -10.47
N ILE A 53 6.23 -23.37 -10.10
CA ILE A 53 6.67 -22.02 -9.74
C ILE A 53 7.68 -21.58 -10.79
N ILE A 54 7.40 -20.45 -11.44
CA ILE A 54 8.25 -19.82 -12.44
C ILE A 54 8.54 -18.36 -12.06
N PHE A 55 9.71 -17.86 -12.46
CA PHE A 55 10.13 -16.47 -12.25
C PHE A 55 10.35 -15.71 -13.57
N THR A 56 9.99 -16.32 -14.69
CA THR A 56 10.21 -15.76 -16.03
C THR A 56 9.42 -14.46 -16.23
N HIS A 57 8.21 -14.35 -15.68
CA HIS A 57 7.39 -13.14 -15.72
C HIS A 57 8.11 -11.93 -15.10
N PHE A 58 8.83 -12.11 -13.99
CA PHE A 58 9.57 -11.01 -13.35
C PHE A 58 10.74 -10.52 -14.21
N VAL A 59 11.48 -11.45 -14.81
CA VAL A 59 12.61 -11.12 -15.69
C VAL A 59 12.12 -10.45 -16.97
N GLU A 60 11.01 -10.91 -17.52
CA GLU A 60 10.44 -10.38 -18.76
C GLU A 60 9.92 -8.94 -18.60
N VAL A 61 9.27 -8.64 -17.48
CA VAL A 61 8.76 -7.31 -17.15
C VAL A 61 9.87 -6.26 -16.97
N LEU A 62 11.08 -6.70 -16.57
CA LEU A 62 12.22 -5.81 -16.35
C LEU A 62 13.03 -5.54 -17.63
N LYS A 63 12.70 -6.18 -18.77
CA LYS A 63 13.42 -5.95 -20.02
C LYS A 63 13.16 -4.53 -20.56
N PRO A 64 14.20 -3.83 -21.06
CA PRO A 64 14.10 -2.42 -21.47
C PRO A 64 13.20 -2.17 -22.70
N ASN A 65 12.81 -3.22 -23.44
CA ASN A 65 11.92 -3.14 -24.61
C ASN A 65 10.56 -3.82 -24.38
N HIS A 66 10.16 -4.03 -23.13
CA HIS A 66 8.86 -4.60 -22.81
C HIS A 66 7.74 -3.58 -23.11
N ILE A 67 6.58 -4.04 -23.61
CA ILE A 67 5.45 -3.17 -24.04
C ILE A 67 5.06 -2.17 -22.94
N SER A 68 5.15 -2.61 -21.70
CA SER A 68 5.06 -1.77 -20.51
C SER A 68 6.48 -1.52 -19.99
N ASN A 69 6.98 -0.29 -20.12
CA ASN A 69 8.27 0.17 -19.58
C ASN A 69 8.24 0.27 -18.04
N ILE A 70 8.06 -0.87 -17.37
CA ILE A 70 7.87 -0.93 -15.92
C ILE A 70 9.13 -0.47 -15.18
N TYR A 71 10.31 -0.75 -15.72
CA TYR A 71 11.57 -0.27 -15.16
C TYR A 71 11.63 1.26 -15.04
N GLU A 72 11.32 1.98 -16.12
CA GLU A 72 11.27 3.45 -16.10
C GLU A 72 10.13 3.97 -15.20
N GLY A 73 8.99 3.27 -15.18
CA GLY A 73 7.89 3.59 -14.26
C GLY A 73 8.31 3.52 -12.80
N ILE A 74 8.95 2.42 -12.37
CA ILE A 74 9.47 2.24 -11.01
C ILE A 74 10.47 3.33 -10.67
N LYS A 75 11.41 3.60 -11.57
CA LYS A 75 12.43 4.63 -11.39
C LYS A 75 11.82 6.01 -11.21
N ASN A 76 10.87 6.39 -12.07
CA ASN A 76 10.20 7.69 -12.00
C ASN A 76 9.37 7.82 -10.71
N SER A 77 8.58 6.81 -10.36
CA SER A 77 7.79 6.82 -9.12
C SER A 77 8.68 6.94 -7.88
N LEU A 78 9.83 6.25 -7.85
CA LEU A 78 10.77 6.32 -6.75
C LEU A 78 11.40 7.71 -6.64
N ILE A 79 11.83 8.30 -7.75
CA ILE A 79 12.41 9.66 -7.77
C ILE A 79 11.37 10.68 -7.30
N VAL A 80 10.17 10.66 -7.87
CA VAL A 80 9.12 11.63 -7.54
C VAL A 80 8.70 11.49 -6.09
N SER A 81 8.38 10.27 -5.61
CA SER A 81 7.97 10.06 -4.22
C SER A 81 9.05 10.48 -3.22
N SER A 82 10.32 10.17 -3.49
CA SER A 82 11.45 10.56 -2.63
C SER A 82 11.63 12.08 -2.59
N LEU A 83 11.58 12.74 -3.74
CA LEU A 83 11.68 14.20 -3.81
C LEU A 83 10.49 14.88 -3.12
N THR A 84 9.27 14.41 -3.38
CA THR A 84 8.07 14.93 -2.72
C THR A 84 8.17 14.76 -1.20
N ALA A 85 8.57 13.59 -0.70
CA ALA A 85 8.78 13.37 0.74
C ALA A 85 9.84 14.32 1.30
N PHE A 86 10.96 14.50 0.60
CA PHE A 86 12.02 15.43 1.00
C PHE A 86 11.51 16.89 1.06
N PHE A 87 10.79 17.35 0.04
CA PHE A 87 10.24 18.70 0.04
C PHE A 87 9.15 18.90 1.09
N LEU A 88 8.25 17.93 1.27
CA LEU A 88 7.22 17.98 2.31
C LEU A 88 7.82 18.00 3.71
N PHE A 89 8.89 17.25 3.94
CA PHE A 89 9.58 17.27 5.22
C PHE A 89 10.22 18.64 5.48
N ASN A 90 10.96 19.18 4.51
CA ASN A 90 11.66 20.45 4.66
C ASN A 90 10.71 21.67 4.71
N ILE A 91 9.62 21.68 3.92
CA ILE A 91 8.68 22.80 3.80
C ILE A 91 7.50 22.66 4.77
N GLY A 92 6.93 21.46 4.90
CA GLY A 92 5.76 21.23 5.74
C GLY A 92 6.11 21.16 7.22
N PHE A 93 7.14 20.39 7.58
CA PHE A 93 7.39 20.05 8.98
C PHE A 93 8.14 21.16 9.74
N SER A 94 9.09 21.84 9.10
CA SER A 94 9.97 22.81 9.78
C SER A 94 9.41 24.25 9.78
N PRO A 95 9.11 24.91 8.63
CA PRO A 95 8.68 26.30 8.65
C PRO A 95 7.16 26.51 8.81
N LEU A 96 6.30 25.54 8.48
CA LEU A 96 4.84 25.72 8.61
C LEU A 96 4.30 25.18 9.94
N LEU A 97 4.64 23.96 10.33
CA LEU A 97 4.11 23.31 11.53
C LEU A 97 4.64 23.92 12.85
N ILE A 98 5.89 24.36 12.91
CA ILE A 98 6.50 24.88 14.15
C ILE A 98 5.90 26.26 14.54
N PRO A 99 5.79 27.26 13.65
CA PRO A 99 5.07 28.50 13.94
C PRO A 99 3.60 28.27 14.29
N PHE A 100 2.88 27.41 13.57
CA PHE A 100 1.47 27.16 13.86
C PHE A 100 1.24 26.50 15.22
N SER A 101 2.17 25.65 15.69
CA SER A 101 2.06 24.96 16.98
C SER A 101 2.57 25.79 18.15
N ARG A 102 3.61 26.62 17.96
CA ARG A 102 4.29 27.33 19.06
C ARG A 102 4.17 28.86 19.03
N LEU A 103 3.93 29.48 17.87
CA LEU A 103 3.77 30.93 17.74
C LEU A 103 2.29 31.32 17.69
N LYS A 104 1.92 32.37 18.43
CA LYS A 104 0.56 32.96 18.39
C LYS A 104 0.40 33.77 17.11
N MET A 105 0.20 33.09 15.97
CA MET A 105 -0.04 33.74 14.69
C MET A 105 -1.46 34.33 14.64
N PRO A 106 -1.64 35.63 14.32
CA PRO A 106 -2.93 36.31 14.40
C PRO A 106 -3.98 35.80 13.38
N ALA A 107 -3.54 35.20 12.26
CA ALA A 107 -4.42 34.65 11.22
C ALA A 107 -4.57 33.12 11.26
N LYS A 108 -4.16 32.46 12.36
CA LYS A 108 -4.14 30.99 12.49
C LYS A 108 -5.48 30.32 12.18
N ASN A 109 -6.59 30.89 12.66
CA ASN A 109 -7.92 30.30 12.48
C ASN A 109 -8.46 30.44 11.05
N LEU A 110 -8.09 31.51 10.32
CA LEU A 110 -8.45 31.69 8.91
C LEU A 110 -7.73 30.67 8.02
N ILE A 111 -6.43 30.46 8.27
CA ILE A 111 -5.62 29.51 7.50
C ILE A 111 -6.06 28.06 7.79
N LEU A 112 -6.26 27.69 9.06
CA LEU A 112 -6.76 26.36 9.41
C LEU A 112 -8.20 26.11 8.94
N GLY A 113 -9.01 27.15 8.82
CA GLY A 113 -10.35 27.09 8.23
C GLY A 113 -10.32 26.84 6.72
N ALA A 114 -9.38 27.47 6.00
CA ALA A 114 -9.21 27.27 4.56
C ALA A 114 -8.66 25.87 4.19
N PHE A 115 -7.88 25.24 5.07
CA PHE A 115 -7.39 23.86 4.90
C PHE A 115 -8.32 22.78 5.49
N LYS A 116 -9.45 23.18 6.10
CA LYS A 116 -10.53 22.27 6.54
C LYS A 116 -11.55 22.13 5.40
N PHE A 117 -11.21 21.31 4.41
CA PHE A 117 -12.18 20.71 3.49
C PHE A 117 -11.99 19.19 3.51
#